data_AF-S9VMM0-F1
#
_entry.id   AF-S9VMM0-F1
#
_cell.length_a   1.000
_cell.length_b   1.000
_cell.length_c   1.000
_cell.angle_alpha   90.00
_cell.angle_beta   90.00
_cell.angle_gamma   90.00
#
_symmetry.space_group_name_H-M   'P 1'
#
loop_
_entity.id
_entity.type
_entity.pdbx_description
1 polymer ?
#
loop_
_entity_poly.entity_id
_entity_poly.type
_entity_poly.pdbx_seq_one_letter_code
_entity_poly.pdbx_strand_id
1 'polypeptide(L)'
;MRDRQKINWTQTVKYTTLCMGSTVALFTGPLYEIGVGAVGGVWSDLNSLTFFRDVLLCPFGEELFFRGVLLDVLRHRSATEQILISSALFALSHSHHYFYYAATCFREQAEESVVQRENDKDTVRACYRGAALRLICVHGITFTFGLLSSTYYLHVCKHSVPAISAMHMVCNAVGPPTFEFLQNEYMPKKRRIVAAVLYATGVVLWGYSLKYISSATD
;
A
#
# COMPACT_ATOMS: atom_id res chain seq x y z
N MET A 1 7.02 -25.36 26.92
CA MET A 1 6.07 -26.13 26.09
C MET A 1 5.01 -25.16 25.63
N ARG A 2 5.01 -24.80 24.33
CA ARG A 2 4.06 -23.86 23.74
C ARG A 2 2.81 -24.65 23.43
N ASP A 3 1.72 -24.42 24.16
CA ASP A 3 0.42 -25.00 23.83
C ASP A 3 0.11 -24.70 22.38
N ARG A 4 -0.08 -25.75 21.57
CA ARG A 4 -0.64 -25.61 20.23
C ARG A 4 -2.10 -25.20 20.42
N GLN A 5 -2.34 -23.90 20.54
CA GLN A 5 -3.68 -23.34 20.36
C GLN A 5 -4.21 -23.89 19.04
N LYS A 6 -5.26 -24.71 19.12
CA LYS A 6 -5.95 -25.21 17.92
C LYS A 6 -6.43 -24.00 17.13
N ILE A 7 -6.03 -23.93 15.86
CA ILE A 7 -6.44 -22.86 14.96
C ILE A 7 -7.97 -22.88 14.86
N ASN A 8 -8.61 -21.82 15.36
CA ASN A 8 -10.05 -21.63 15.20
C ASN A 8 -10.33 -21.02 13.83
N TRP A 9 -10.49 -21.87 12.82
CA TRP A 9 -10.70 -21.47 11.43
C TRP A 9 -11.89 -20.52 11.24
N THR A 10 -12.98 -20.70 11.99
CA THR A 10 -14.15 -19.82 11.93
C THR A 10 -13.79 -18.39 12.32
N GLN A 11 -12.97 -18.25 13.35
CA GLN A 11 -12.53 -16.95 13.85
C GLN A 11 -11.49 -16.31 12.93
N THR A 12 -10.57 -17.11 12.37
CA THR A 12 -9.63 -16.65 11.34
C THR A 12 -10.37 -16.12 10.11
N VAL A 13 -11.34 -16.87 9.58
CA VAL A 13 -12.14 -16.44 8.42
C VAL A 13 -12.87 -15.14 8.74
N LYS A 14 -13.52 -15.04 9.90
CA LYS A 14 -14.21 -13.82 10.33
C LYS A 14 -13.30 -12.59 10.31
N TYR A 15 -12.11 -12.66 10.92
CA TYR A 15 -11.20 -11.51 10.98
C TYR A 15 -10.56 -11.18 9.63
N THR A 16 -10.25 -12.19 8.82
CA THR A 16 -9.80 -11.97 7.43
C THR A 16 -10.87 -11.23 6.63
N THR A 17 -12.13 -11.67 6.69
CA THR A 17 -13.24 -11.01 5.99
C THR A 17 -13.45 -9.59 6.49
N LEU A 18 -13.36 -9.34 7.79
CA LEU A 18 -13.46 -8.00 8.36
C LEU A 18 -12.33 -7.08 7.87
N CYS A 19 -11.09 -7.57 7.91
CA CYS A 19 -9.91 -6.86 7.44
C CYS A 19 -10.01 -6.50 5.95
N MET A 20 -10.34 -7.49 5.11
CA MET A 20 -10.52 -7.31 3.68
C MET A 20 -11.69 -6.38 3.37
N GLY A 21 -12.85 -6.58 4.01
CA GLY A 21 -14.04 -5.76 3.80
C GLY A 21 -13.82 -4.30 4.19
N SER A 22 -13.14 -4.06 5.31
CA SER A 22 -12.67 -2.73 5.72
C SER A 22 -11.78 -2.09 4.64
N THR A 23 -10.83 -2.85 4.11
CA THR A 23 -9.88 -2.37 3.11
C THR A 23 -10.59 -2.02 1.81
N VAL A 24 -11.48 -2.90 1.33
CA VAL A 24 -12.32 -2.64 0.16
C VAL A 24 -13.20 -1.40 0.38
N ALA A 25 -13.76 -1.22 1.58
CA ALA A 25 -14.53 -0.03 1.92
C ALA A 25 -13.67 1.24 1.78
N LEU A 26 -12.44 1.24 2.30
CA LEU A 26 -11.51 2.36 2.14
C LEU A 26 -11.23 2.69 0.66
N PHE A 27 -11.06 1.66 -0.17
CA PHE A 27 -10.76 1.80 -1.60
C PHE A 27 -11.98 1.97 -2.50
N THR A 28 -13.19 2.21 -1.98
CA THR A 28 -14.41 2.34 -2.80
C THR A 28 -14.28 3.43 -3.88
N GLY A 29 -13.68 4.58 -3.56
CA GLY A 29 -13.41 5.66 -4.52
C GLY A 29 -12.45 5.24 -5.65
N PRO A 30 -11.22 4.81 -5.34
CA PRO A 30 -10.26 4.30 -6.32
C PRO A 30 -10.81 3.14 -7.17
N LEU A 31 -11.53 2.18 -6.56
CA LEU A 31 -12.17 1.07 -7.27
C LEU A 31 -13.21 1.56 -8.29
N TYR A 32 -13.97 2.60 -7.95
CA TYR A 32 -14.89 3.22 -8.90
C TYR A 32 -14.16 3.86 -10.08
N GLU A 33 -13.07 4.60 -9.83
CA GLU A 33 -12.27 5.23 -10.89
C GLU A 33 -11.64 4.19 -11.83
N ILE A 34 -11.15 3.07 -11.31
CA ILE A 34 -10.70 1.92 -12.10
C ILE A 34 -11.88 1.36 -12.93
N GLY A 35 -13.03 1.10 -12.30
CA GLY A 35 -14.18 0.48 -12.95
C GLY A 35 -14.81 1.32 -14.08
N VAL A 36 -14.73 2.64 -14.00
CA VAL A 36 -15.21 3.54 -15.08
C VAL A 36 -14.14 3.81 -16.15
N GLY A 37 -12.98 3.14 -16.08
CA GLY A 37 -11.87 3.30 -17.00
C GLY A 37 -11.17 4.65 -16.90
N ALA A 38 -11.30 5.36 -15.78
CA ALA A 38 -10.59 6.62 -15.54
C ALA A 38 -9.12 6.40 -15.19
N VAL A 39 -8.75 5.18 -14.75
CA VAL A 39 -7.37 4.80 -14.42
C VAL A 39 -7.00 3.56 -15.22
N GLY A 40 -5.95 3.67 -16.05
CA GLY A 40 -5.27 2.51 -16.63
C GLY A 40 -4.41 1.84 -15.56
N GLY A 41 -5.03 1.03 -14.70
CA GLY A 41 -4.35 0.41 -13.56
C GLY A 41 -3.48 -0.79 -13.92
N VAL A 42 -2.72 -1.29 -12.92
CA VAL A 42 -1.90 -2.53 -12.85
C VAL A 42 -2.48 -3.74 -13.62
N TRP A 43 -3.80 -3.75 -13.80
CA TRP A 43 -4.62 -4.70 -14.54
C TRP A 43 -4.41 -4.70 -16.06
N SER A 44 -3.69 -3.73 -16.64
CA SER A 44 -3.37 -3.74 -18.06
C SER A 44 -2.29 -4.75 -18.44
N ASP A 45 -1.51 -5.24 -17.46
CA ASP A 45 -0.37 -6.14 -17.67
C ASP A 45 -0.49 -7.45 -16.87
N LEU A 46 -1.67 -8.10 -16.97
CA LEU A 46 -2.05 -9.30 -16.22
C LEU A 46 -1.26 -10.58 -16.58
N ASN A 47 -0.43 -10.54 -17.63
CA ASN A 47 0.28 -11.71 -18.16
C ASN A 47 1.74 -11.84 -17.71
N SER A 48 2.17 -11.11 -16.69
CA SER A 48 3.58 -11.03 -16.33
C SER A 48 3.88 -11.65 -14.96
N LEU A 49 5.01 -12.37 -14.87
CA LEU A 49 5.67 -12.72 -13.59
C LEU A 49 5.81 -11.51 -12.66
N THR A 50 5.86 -10.30 -13.21
CA THR A 50 5.84 -9.03 -12.48
C THR A 50 4.55 -8.84 -11.69
N PHE A 51 3.37 -9.15 -12.25
CA PHE A 51 2.10 -9.05 -11.51
C PHE A 51 2.08 -10.02 -10.32
N PHE A 52 2.47 -11.28 -10.55
CA PHE A 52 2.57 -12.26 -9.46
C PHE A 52 3.54 -11.79 -8.37
N ARG A 53 4.71 -11.26 -8.78
CA ARG A 53 5.70 -10.73 -7.85
C ARG A 53 5.13 -9.56 -7.04
N ASP A 54 4.57 -8.55 -7.70
CA ASP A 54 4.21 -7.26 -7.08
C ASP A 54 2.90 -7.32 -6.29
N VAL A 55 1.96 -8.16 -6.71
CA VAL A 55 0.64 -8.26 -6.09
C VAL A 55 0.53 -9.40 -5.10
N LEU A 56 1.29 -10.50 -5.27
CA LEU A 56 1.17 -11.67 -4.38
C LEU A 56 2.43 -11.92 -3.55
N LEU A 57 3.57 -12.15 -4.21
CA LEU A 57 4.78 -12.62 -3.53
C LEU A 57 5.39 -11.55 -2.62
N CYS A 58 5.51 -10.31 -3.10
CA CYS A 58 6.10 -9.21 -2.36
C CYS A 58 5.26 -8.85 -1.13
N PRO A 59 3.93 -8.62 -1.25
CA PRO A 59 3.09 -8.35 -0.07
C PRO A 59 3.14 -9.46 0.98
N PHE A 60 3.13 -10.73 0.55
CA PHE A 60 3.23 -11.84 1.49
C PHE A 60 4.57 -11.87 2.23
N GLY A 61 5.69 -11.74 1.51
CA GLY A 61 7.03 -11.74 2.09
C GLY A 61 7.26 -10.57 3.04
N GLU A 62 6.81 -9.38 2.64
CA GLU A 62 6.89 -8.16 3.46
C GLU A 62 6.10 -8.31 4.76
N GLU A 63 4.83 -8.75 4.70
CA GLU A 63 4.04 -8.93 5.91
C GLU A 63 4.56 -10.05 6.81
N LEU A 64 5.07 -11.14 6.23
CA LEU A 64 5.70 -12.21 7.00
C LEU A 64 6.89 -11.68 7.80
N PHE A 65 7.75 -10.87 7.16
CA PHE A 65 8.92 -10.32 7.83
C PHE A 65 8.56 -9.22 8.83
N PHE A 66 7.87 -8.16 8.40
CA PHE A 66 7.64 -6.97 9.24
C PHE A 66 6.56 -7.19 10.30
N ARG A 67 5.54 -8.01 10.04
CA ARG A 67 4.43 -8.21 10.98
C ARG A 67 4.55 -9.55 11.69
N GLY A 68 4.89 -10.62 10.95
CA GLY A 68 5.09 -11.94 11.54
C GLY A 68 6.35 -12.03 12.42
N VAL A 69 7.51 -11.61 11.90
CA VAL A 69 8.80 -11.78 12.60
C VAL A 69 9.15 -10.56 13.45
N LEU A 70 9.19 -9.37 12.87
CA LEU A 70 9.71 -8.18 13.55
C LEU A 70 8.83 -7.75 14.74
N LEU A 71 7.50 -7.81 14.63
CA LEU A 71 6.64 -7.49 15.78
C LEU A 71 6.77 -8.53 16.91
N ASP A 72 6.96 -9.83 16.61
CA ASP A 72 7.24 -10.83 17.65
C ASP A 72 8.60 -10.58 18.34
N VAL A 73 9.63 -10.17 17.58
CA VAL A 73 10.91 -9.73 18.17
C VAL A 73 10.71 -8.52 19.10
N LEU A 74 9.83 -7.59 18.71
CA LEU A 74 9.52 -6.39 19.48
C LEU A 74 8.43 -6.61 20.55
N ARG A 75 7.94 -7.85 20.79
CA ARG A 75 6.81 -8.13 21.69
C ARG A 75 6.94 -7.63 23.13
N HIS A 76 8.19 -7.40 23.58
CA HIS A 76 8.49 -6.88 24.91
C HIS A 76 8.38 -5.35 25.00
N ARG A 77 8.16 -4.66 23.87
CA ARG A 77 7.88 -3.23 23.78
C ARG A 77 6.36 -2.98 23.87
N SER A 78 5.98 -1.74 24.16
CA SER A 78 4.57 -1.33 24.05
C SER A 78 4.05 -1.47 22.62
N ALA A 79 2.74 -1.66 22.44
CA ALA A 79 2.13 -1.78 21.11
C ALA A 79 2.45 -0.57 20.21
N THR A 80 2.45 0.63 20.78
CA THR A 80 2.81 1.87 20.07
C THR A 80 4.25 1.83 19.56
N GLU A 81 5.21 1.43 20.40
CA GLU A 81 6.61 1.29 19.97
C GLU A 81 6.77 0.23 18.89
N GLN A 82 6.11 -0.92 19.04
CA GLN A 82 6.13 -1.98 18.03
C GLN A 82 5.65 -1.46 16.66
N ILE A 83 4.51 -0.77 16.65
CA ILE A 83 3.92 -0.16 15.45
C ILE A 83 4.88 0.87 14.85
N LEU A 84 5.38 1.82 15.64
CA LEU A 84 6.23 2.90 15.15
C LEU A 84 7.55 2.37 14.58
N ILE A 85 8.23 1.46 15.29
CA ILE A 85 9.51 0.89 14.87
C ILE A 85 9.33 0.05 13.61
N SER A 86 8.33 -0.85 13.58
CA SER A 86 8.07 -1.68 12.40
C SER A 86 7.73 -0.83 11.18
N SER A 87 6.91 0.21 11.34
CA SER A 87 6.55 1.13 10.27
C SER A 87 7.73 1.92 9.74
N ALA A 88 8.61 2.40 10.63
CA ALA A 88 9.82 3.12 10.24
C ALA A 88 10.78 2.21 9.45
N LEU A 89 11.02 0.99 9.93
CA LEU A 89 11.89 0.03 9.23
C LEU A 89 11.28 -0.42 7.90
N PHE A 90 9.96 -0.60 7.84
CA PHE A 90 9.24 -0.91 6.59
C PHE A 90 9.38 0.21 5.57
N ALA A 91 9.23 1.48 5.98
CA ALA A 91 9.50 2.60 5.10
C ALA A 91 10.97 2.60 4.63
N LEU A 92 11.92 2.44 5.55
CA LEU A 92 13.35 2.46 5.22
C LEU A 92 13.76 1.33 4.26
N SER A 93 13.13 0.15 4.30
CA SER A 93 13.44 -0.93 3.33
C SER A 93 13.09 -0.56 1.89
N HIS A 94 12.23 0.43 1.67
CA HIS A 94 11.88 0.97 0.36
C HIS A 94 12.91 1.97 -0.19
N SER A 95 14.02 2.20 0.52
CA SER A 95 15.14 3.04 0.03
C SER A 95 15.73 2.53 -1.28
N HIS A 96 15.55 1.24 -1.59
CA HIS A 96 15.98 0.65 -2.86
C HIS A 96 15.31 1.30 -4.09
N HIS A 97 14.12 1.92 -3.94
CA HIS A 97 13.47 2.66 -5.03
C HIS A 97 14.28 3.88 -5.51
N TYR A 98 15.19 4.41 -4.68
CA TYR A 98 16.10 5.48 -5.10
C TYR A 98 16.88 5.11 -6.36
N PHE A 99 17.46 3.91 -6.38
CA PHE A 99 18.24 3.42 -7.52
C PHE A 99 17.34 3.16 -8.73
N TYR A 100 16.14 2.61 -8.50
CA TYR A 100 15.16 2.40 -9.56
C TYR A 100 14.76 3.72 -10.23
N TYR A 101 14.40 4.75 -9.45
CA TYR A 101 14.01 6.05 -10.00
C TYR A 101 15.15 6.77 -10.71
N ALA A 102 16.37 6.69 -10.17
CA ALA A 102 17.54 7.24 -10.84
C ALA A 102 17.79 6.53 -12.19
N ALA A 103 17.77 5.19 -12.20
CA ALA A 103 17.97 4.40 -13.42
C ALA A 103 16.89 4.64 -14.48
N THR A 104 15.62 4.76 -14.08
CA THR A 104 14.52 5.09 -14.99
C THR A 104 14.69 6.48 -15.62
N CYS A 105 15.05 7.49 -14.81
CA CYS A 105 15.34 8.84 -15.32
C CYS A 105 16.45 8.82 -16.37
N PHE A 106 17.55 8.10 -16.11
CA PHE A 106 18.64 7.95 -17.07
C PHE A 106 18.21 7.24 -18.36
N ARG A 107 17.33 6.23 -18.27
CA ARG A 107 16.83 5.51 -19.44
C ARG A 107 15.92 6.38 -20.29
N GLU A 108 14.97 7.08 -19.68
CA GLU A 108 14.08 8.03 -20.37
C GLU A 108 14.89 9.11 -21.11
N GLN A 109 15.92 9.64 -20.45
CA GLN A 109 16.82 10.61 -21.08
C GLN A 109 17.70 10.00 -22.17
N ALA A 110 18.14 8.75 -22.05
CA ALA A 110 18.88 8.06 -23.11
C ALA A 110 18.04 7.86 -24.38
N GLU A 111 16.73 7.67 -24.22
CA GLU A 111 15.78 7.57 -25.33
C GLU A 111 15.51 8.94 -25.98
N GLU A 112 15.47 10.03 -25.19
CA GLU A 112 15.31 11.41 -25.70
C GLU A 112 16.62 12.01 -26.29
N SER A 113 17.78 11.63 -25.77
CA SER A 113 19.09 12.22 -26.10
C SER A 113 19.74 11.73 -27.39
N VAL A 114 19.02 11.00 -28.25
CA VAL A 114 19.35 10.90 -29.68
C VAL A 114 19.41 12.30 -30.33
N VAL A 115 18.81 13.33 -29.70
CA VAL A 115 18.64 14.67 -30.29
C VAL A 115 19.57 15.78 -29.71
N GLN A 116 20.13 15.66 -28.50
CA GLN A 116 20.99 16.74 -27.96
C GLN A 116 21.99 16.29 -26.89
N ARG A 117 23.29 16.51 -27.15
CA ARG A 117 24.38 16.42 -26.17
C ARG A 117 24.39 17.68 -25.30
N GLU A 118 23.69 17.65 -24.18
CA GLU A 118 23.84 18.66 -23.13
C GLU A 118 24.45 18.05 -21.85
N ASN A 119 25.10 18.93 -21.08
CA ASN A 119 26.10 18.70 -20.05
C ASN A 119 25.82 17.54 -19.05
N ASP A 120 26.58 16.44 -19.19
CA ASP A 120 26.46 15.16 -18.47
C ASP A 120 26.32 15.29 -16.93
N LYS A 121 26.98 16.27 -16.31
CA LYS A 121 26.97 16.44 -14.85
C LYS A 121 25.68 17.03 -14.28
N ASP A 122 25.05 17.95 -15.00
CA ASP A 122 23.84 18.62 -14.52
C ASP A 122 22.63 17.67 -14.63
N THR A 123 22.61 16.88 -15.69
CA THR A 123 21.67 15.78 -15.94
C THR A 123 21.71 14.72 -14.84
N VAL A 124 22.92 14.24 -14.48
CA VAL A 124 23.11 13.28 -13.38
C VAL A 124 22.59 13.83 -12.05
N ARG A 125 22.88 15.08 -11.73
CA ARG A 125 22.39 15.72 -10.50
C ARG A 125 20.87 15.84 -10.51
N ALA A 126 20.27 16.20 -11.64
CA ALA A 126 18.82 16.31 -11.78
C ALA A 126 18.13 14.95 -11.53
N CYS A 127 18.62 13.86 -12.13
CA CYS A 127 18.04 12.53 -11.94
C CYS A 127 18.12 12.06 -10.48
N TYR A 128 19.27 12.21 -9.82
CA TYR A 128 19.39 11.82 -8.41
C TYR A 128 18.55 12.70 -7.48
N ARG A 129 18.45 14.00 -7.75
CA ARG A 129 17.58 14.91 -6.99
C ARG A 129 16.10 14.53 -7.16
N GLY A 130 15.67 14.24 -8.40
CA GLY A 130 14.33 13.76 -8.68
C GLY A 130 14.02 12.43 -7.98
N ALA A 131 14.97 11.49 -8.00
CA ALA A 131 14.87 10.21 -7.29
C ALA A 131 14.74 10.40 -5.77
N ALA A 132 15.51 11.32 -5.17
CA ALA A 132 15.43 11.63 -3.74
C ALA A 132 14.05 12.22 -3.36
N LEU A 133 13.52 13.15 -4.17
CA LEU A 133 12.19 13.73 -3.93
C LEU A 133 11.09 12.68 -4.01
N ARG A 134 11.13 11.80 -5.02
CA ARG A 134 10.19 10.68 -5.12
C ARG A 134 10.31 9.72 -3.94
N LEU A 135 11.54 9.45 -3.49
CA LEU A 135 11.80 8.59 -2.35
C LEU A 135 11.17 9.15 -1.05
N ILE A 136 11.22 10.45 -0.81
CA ILE A 136 10.55 11.08 0.35
C ILE A 136 9.05 10.79 0.34
N CYS A 137 8.39 10.92 -0.82
CA CYS A 137 6.97 10.61 -0.96
C CYS A 137 6.70 9.12 -0.70
N VAL A 138 7.54 8.23 -1.24
CA VAL A 138 7.45 6.78 -1.00
C VAL A 138 7.61 6.46 0.48
N HIS A 139 8.59 7.04 1.16
CA HIS A 139 8.76 6.89 2.61
C HIS A 139 7.53 7.34 3.38
N GLY A 140 6.94 8.49 3.04
CA GLY A 140 5.72 8.98 3.71
C GLY A 140 4.54 8.02 3.54
N ILE A 141 4.29 7.54 2.31
CA ILE A 141 3.17 6.65 2.01
C ILE A 141 3.39 5.27 2.64
N THR A 142 4.58 4.68 2.47
CA THR A 142 4.91 3.36 3.03
C THR A 142 4.96 3.37 4.54
N PHE A 143 5.41 4.47 5.18
CA PHE A 143 5.33 4.63 6.63
C PHE A 143 3.88 4.67 7.10
N THR A 144 3.03 5.44 6.43
CA THR A 144 1.59 5.53 6.76
C THR A 144 0.89 4.18 6.58
N PHE A 145 1.18 3.47 5.49
CA PHE A 145 0.74 2.10 5.31
C PHE A 145 1.28 1.18 6.42
N GLY A 146 2.54 1.36 6.82
CA GLY A 146 3.16 0.62 7.89
C GLY A 146 2.43 0.76 9.23
N LEU A 147 2.02 1.99 9.57
CA LEU A 147 1.23 2.28 10.76
C LEU A 147 -0.08 1.53 10.70
N LEU A 148 -0.79 1.68 9.58
CA LEU A 148 -2.07 1.04 9.33
C LEU A 148 -1.99 -0.48 9.45
N SER A 149 -1.07 -1.10 8.71
CA SER A 149 -0.99 -2.56 8.65
C SER A 149 -0.50 -3.17 9.96
N SER A 150 0.37 -2.49 10.71
CA SER A 150 0.78 -2.94 12.05
C SER A 150 -0.37 -2.85 13.05
N THR A 151 -1.16 -1.76 13.02
CA THR A 151 -2.39 -1.65 13.82
C THR A 151 -3.39 -2.75 13.45
N TYR A 152 -3.58 -3.01 12.16
CA TYR A 152 -4.45 -4.09 11.69
C TYR A 152 -3.97 -5.45 12.16
N TYR A 153 -2.68 -5.73 12.03
CA TYR A 153 -2.09 -6.99 12.45
C TYR A 153 -2.34 -7.27 13.95
N LEU A 154 -2.06 -6.28 14.81
CA LEU A 154 -2.18 -6.43 16.26
C LEU A 154 -3.65 -6.47 16.74
N HIS A 155 -4.51 -5.59 16.20
CA HIS A 155 -5.84 -5.35 16.76
C HIS A 155 -6.98 -6.01 15.97
N VAL A 156 -6.87 -6.06 14.64
CA VAL A 156 -7.96 -6.53 13.74
C VAL A 156 -7.75 -7.98 13.32
N CYS A 157 -6.58 -8.29 12.76
CA CYS A 157 -6.25 -9.59 12.18
C CYS A 157 -5.84 -10.63 13.23
N LYS A 158 -5.79 -10.27 14.52
CA LYS A 158 -5.35 -11.14 15.63
C LYS A 158 -4.03 -11.87 15.31
N HIS A 159 -3.03 -11.15 14.82
CA HIS A 159 -1.70 -11.66 14.48
C HIS A 159 -1.66 -12.64 13.29
N SER A 160 -2.71 -12.70 12.47
CA SER A 160 -2.77 -13.52 11.26
C SER A 160 -1.99 -12.89 10.11
N VAL A 161 -0.84 -13.48 9.77
CA VAL A 161 -0.03 -13.08 8.59
C VAL A 161 -0.83 -13.21 7.28
N PRO A 162 -1.53 -14.33 6.99
CA PRO A 162 -2.30 -14.42 5.74
C PRO A 162 -3.38 -13.35 5.60
N ALA A 163 -4.03 -12.96 6.71
CA ALA A 163 -5.07 -11.94 6.70
C ALA A 163 -4.51 -10.55 6.37
N ILE A 164 -3.38 -10.17 6.98
CA ILE A 164 -2.75 -8.88 6.69
C ILE A 164 -2.08 -8.87 5.31
N SER A 165 -1.52 -10.00 4.86
CA SER A 165 -1.00 -10.14 3.50
C SER A 165 -2.12 -9.94 2.48
N ALA A 166 -3.29 -10.55 2.67
CA ALA A 166 -4.43 -10.35 1.76
C ALA A 166 -4.85 -8.88 1.66
N MET A 167 -4.86 -8.15 2.78
CA MET A 167 -5.11 -6.71 2.80
C MET A 167 -4.07 -5.93 2.00
N HIS A 168 -2.78 -6.24 2.19
CA HIS A 168 -1.70 -5.62 1.44
C HIS A 168 -1.79 -5.95 -0.07
N MET A 169 -2.10 -7.19 -0.43
CA MET A 169 -2.32 -7.59 -1.83
C MET A 169 -3.42 -6.74 -2.47
N VAL A 170 -4.53 -6.46 -1.76
CA VAL A 170 -5.57 -5.54 -2.24
C VAL A 170 -5.02 -4.13 -2.42
N CYS A 171 -4.27 -3.61 -1.45
CA CYS A 171 -3.64 -2.28 -1.56
C CYS A 171 -2.73 -2.17 -2.80
N ASN A 172 -1.88 -3.18 -3.05
CA ASN A 172 -0.99 -3.19 -4.21
C ASN A 172 -1.75 -3.35 -5.54
N ALA A 173 -2.82 -4.15 -5.54
CA ALA A 173 -3.64 -4.35 -6.73
C ALA A 173 -4.46 -3.11 -7.12
N VAL A 174 -4.95 -2.36 -6.13
CA VAL A 174 -5.66 -1.09 -6.37
C VAL A 174 -4.69 0.04 -6.68
N GLY A 175 -3.55 0.08 -5.98
CA GLY A 175 -2.58 1.16 -6.07
C GLY A 175 -2.99 2.41 -5.28
N PRO A 176 -2.19 3.48 -5.34
CA PRO A 176 -2.50 4.74 -4.68
C PRO A 176 -3.75 5.39 -5.29
N PRO A 177 -4.54 6.14 -4.49
CA PRO A 177 -5.66 6.91 -5.02
C PRO A 177 -5.14 7.97 -6.00
N THR A 178 -5.61 7.91 -7.24
CA THR A 178 -5.18 8.83 -8.31
C THR A 178 -5.90 10.18 -8.23
N PHE A 179 -7.08 10.22 -7.59
CA PHE A 179 -7.94 11.40 -7.54
C PHE A 179 -8.20 11.98 -8.94
N GLU A 180 -8.39 11.12 -9.94
CA GLU A 180 -8.67 11.51 -11.33
C GLU A 180 -9.88 12.44 -11.43
N PHE A 181 -10.86 12.28 -10.55
CA PHE A 181 -11.99 13.19 -10.48
C PHE A 181 -11.59 14.66 -10.25
N LEU A 182 -10.47 14.94 -9.57
CA LEU A 182 -9.96 16.30 -9.38
C LEU A 182 -9.12 16.79 -10.57
N GLN A 183 -8.35 15.89 -11.17
CA GLN A 183 -7.32 16.24 -12.16
C GLN A 183 -7.87 16.27 -13.59
N ASN A 184 -8.83 15.42 -13.91
CA ASN A 184 -9.33 15.23 -15.27
C ASN A 184 -10.43 16.24 -15.60
N GLU A 185 -10.08 17.31 -16.31
CA GLU A 185 -11.00 18.37 -16.76
C GLU A 185 -12.11 17.86 -17.69
N TYR A 186 -11.87 16.78 -18.43
CA TYR A 186 -12.81 16.19 -19.36
C TYR A 186 -13.82 15.25 -18.69
N MET A 187 -13.67 14.97 -17.39
CA MET A 187 -14.59 14.09 -16.67
C MET A 187 -15.96 14.76 -16.48
N PRO A 188 -17.08 14.07 -16.83
CA PRO A 188 -18.43 14.60 -16.61
C PRO A 188 -18.70 14.95 -15.14
N LYS A 189 -19.33 16.10 -14.86
CA LYS A 189 -19.66 16.57 -13.50
C LYS A 189 -20.34 15.50 -12.62
N LYS A 190 -21.25 14.70 -13.20
CA LYS A 190 -21.93 13.61 -12.48
C LYS A 190 -20.94 12.55 -11.97
N ARG A 191 -20.00 12.10 -12.82
CA ARG A 191 -18.96 11.12 -12.42
C ARG A 191 -18.04 11.70 -11.37
N ARG A 192 -17.69 12.98 -11.50
CA ARG A 192 -16.86 13.71 -10.53
C ARG A 192 -17.50 13.76 -9.14
N ILE A 193 -18.80 14.07 -9.06
CA ILE A 193 -19.55 14.07 -7.80
C ILE A 193 -19.63 12.66 -7.21
N VAL A 194 -19.95 11.65 -8.04
CA VAL A 194 -20.02 10.26 -7.58
C VAL A 194 -18.68 9.79 -7.03
N ALA A 195 -17.57 10.03 -7.73
CA ALA A 195 -16.23 9.70 -7.26
C ALA A 195 -15.95 10.36 -5.90
N ALA A 196 -16.16 11.69 -5.77
CA ALA A 196 -15.96 12.41 -4.53
C ALA A 196 -16.78 11.82 -3.35
N VAL A 197 -18.06 11.50 -3.59
CA VAL A 197 -18.93 10.86 -2.60
C VAL A 197 -18.41 9.47 -2.22
N LEU A 198 -17.93 8.67 -3.17
CA LEU A 198 -17.41 7.33 -2.90
C LEU A 198 -16.07 7.35 -2.15
N TYR A 199 -15.20 8.33 -2.43
CA TYR A 199 -14.01 8.58 -1.60
C TYR A 199 -14.40 8.92 -0.16
N ALA A 200 -15.31 9.87 0.04
CA ALA A 200 -15.75 10.26 1.39
C ALA A 200 -16.44 9.12 2.13
N THR A 201 -17.36 8.43 1.47
CA THR A 201 -18.11 7.30 2.03
C THR A 201 -17.17 6.16 2.39
N GLY A 202 -16.16 5.88 1.56
CA GLY A 202 -15.17 4.84 1.83
C GLY A 202 -14.39 5.09 3.12
N VAL A 203 -13.91 6.32 3.33
CA VAL A 203 -13.22 6.73 4.56
C VAL A 203 -14.13 6.62 5.79
N VAL A 204 -15.38 7.07 5.67
CA VAL A 204 -16.37 6.98 6.76
C VAL A 204 -16.65 5.53 7.13
N LEU A 205 -16.97 4.67 6.15
CA LEU A 205 -17.24 3.25 6.38
C LEU A 205 -16.02 2.53 6.97
N TRP A 206 -14.82 2.85 6.48
CA TRP A 206 -13.57 2.34 7.02
C TRP A 206 -13.41 2.71 8.51
N GLY A 207 -13.60 3.98 8.87
CA GLY A 207 -13.54 4.43 10.26
C GLY A 207 -14.58 3.75 11.18
N TYR A 208 -15.82 3.58 10.69
CA TYR A 208 -16.83 2.81 11.41
C TYR A 208 -16.46 1.35 11.58
N SER A 209 -15.90 0.72 10.54
CA SER A 209 -15.47 -0.68 10.60
C SER A 209 -14.38 -0.88 11.65
N LEU A 210 -13.42 0.05 11.74
CA LEU A 210 -12.38 0.03 12.76
C LEU A 210 -12.93 0.16 14.17
N LYS A 211 -13.84 1.11 14.39
CA LYS A 211 -14.49 1.29 15.68
C LYS A 211 -15.26 0.03 16.10
N TYR A 212 -16.02 -0.54 15.18
CA TYR A 212 -16.79 -1.76 15.43
C TYR A 212 -15.88 -2.94 15.77
N ILE A 213 -14.81 -3.15 15.00
CA ILE A 213 -13.86 -4.23 15.24
C ILE A 213 -13.19 -4.07 16.60
N SER A 214 -12.74 -2.86 16.96
CA SER A 214 -12.16 -2.57 18.27
C SER A 214 -13.13 -2.92 19.40
N SER A 215 -14.40 -2.50 19.30
CA SER A 215 -15.42 -2.77 20.32
C SER A 215 -15.85 -4.23 20.41
N ALA A 216 -15.64 -5.03 19.35
CA ALA A 216 -15.97 -6.46 19.32
C ALA A 216 -14.80 -7.34 19.82
N THR A 217 -13.65 -6.74 20.13
CA THR A 217 -12.44 -7.42 20.59
C THR A 217 -12.07 -7.16 22.05
N ASP A 218 -12.73 -6.19 22.69
CA ASP A 218 -12.75 -5.97 24.14
C ASP A 218 -13.78 -6.90 24.80
#